data_AF-A0A347VS25-F1
#
_entry.id   AF-A0A347VS25-F1
#
_cell.length_a   1.000
_cell.length_b   1.000
_cell.length_c   1.000
_cell.angle_alpha   90.00
_cell.angle_beta   90.00
_cell.angle_gamma   90.00
#
_symmetry.space_group_name_H-M   'P 1'
#
loop_
_entity.id
_entity.type
_entity.pdbx_description
1 polymer ?
#
loop_
_entity_poly.entity_id
_entity_poly.type
_entity_poly.pdbx_seq_one_letter_code
_entity_poly.pdbx_strand_id
1 'polypeptide(L)'
;MVKKLCLGFMLCVCGLLAVEGLDFQPIEKARLRVFESLYSKDLDTIAKQQKFLKDNFKQAQENDIYTFPKVSIENAYNAYALANEDEMFKRELPSTNKAFKKESLDNKNTSLITYVWGKDSKSLVVTSLKLKGEEICTKETLDFSPKGNATILKVNYQQYCFDK
;
A
#
# COMPACT_ATOMS: atom_id res chain seq x y z
N MET A 1 74.47 -2.45 -9.87
CA MET A 1 73.60 -2.97 -8.79
C MET A 1 72.22 -3.27 -9.35
N VAL A 2 71.57 -4.28 -8.79
CA VAL A 2 70.49 -5.09 -9.36
C VAL A 2 69.11 -4.39 -9.38
N LYS A 3 68.31 -4.75 -10.40
CA LYS A 3 66.85 -4.72 -10.60
C LYS A 3 65.95 -4.51 -9.36
N LYS A 4 64.84 -3.77 -9.56
CA LYS A 4 63.40 -4.21 -9.47
C LYS A 4 62.50 -2.98 -9.74
N LEU A 5 61.61 -2.93 -10.74
CA LEU A 5 60.39 -3.73 -11.04
C LEU A 5 59.12 -3.10 -10.45
N CYS A 6 58.30 -2.49 -11.32
CA CYS A 6 56.82 -2.46 -11.43
C CYS A 6 55.95 -2.22 -10.17
N LEU A 7 54.72 -1.71 -10.17
CA LEU A 7 53.62 -1.45 -11.12
C LEU A 7 52.90 -0.19 -10.58
N GLY A 8 52.43 0.75 -11.41
CA GLY A 8 51.13 0.61 -12.06
C GLY A 8 50.00 1.16 -11.19
N PHE A 9 49.88 2.49 -11.09
CA PHE A 9 48.64 3.13 -10.59
C PHE A 9 47.62 3.12 -11.74
N MET A 10 47.06 1.95 -12.00
CA MET A 10 45.84 1.82 -12.80
C MET A 10 44.70 2.31 -11.91
N LEU A 11 44.39 3.61 -11.99
CA LEU A 11 43.10 4.12 -11.52
C LEU A 11 42.03 3.48 -12.39
N CYS A 12 41.56 2.33 -11.92
CA CYS A 12 40.35 1.69 -12.39
C CYS A 12 39.24 2.71 -12.19
N VAL A 13 38.90 3.44 -13.26
CA VAL A 13 37.60 4.06 -13.40
C VAL A 13 36.63 2.89 -13.40
N CYS A 14 36.22 2.48 -12.21
CA CYS A 14 34.99 1.73 -12.05
C CYS A 14 33.89 2.67 -12.53
N GLY A 15 33.62 2.59 -13.83
CA GLY A 15 32.32 2.84 -14.37
C GLY A 15 31.36 1.97 -13.56
N LEU A 16 30.76 2.57 -12.54
CA LEU A 16 29.37 2.28 -12.22
C LEU A 16 28.59 2.83 -13.41
N LEU A 17 28.57 2.04 -14.48
CA LEU A 17 27.40 1.93 -15.32
C LEU A 17 26.24 1.88 -14.33
N ALA A 18 25.44 2.95 -14.32
CA ALA A 18 24.13 2.91 -13.71
C ALA A 18 23.44 1.71 -14.35
N VAL A 19 23.39 0.61 -13.60
CA VAL A 19 22.75 -0.62 -14.04
C VAL A 19 21.28 -0.26 -14.20
N GLU A 20 20.87 -0.11 -15.45
CA GLU A 20 19.48 -0.24 -15.87
C GLU A 20 18.99 -1.60 -15.36
N GLY A 21 18.39 -1.58 -14.16
CA GLY A 21 18.03 -2.80 -13.43
C GLY A 21 17.60 -2.54 -11.99
N LEU A 22 17.07 -1.36 -11.67
CA LEU A 22 16.39 -1.11 -10.40
C LEU A 22 14.98 -1.70 -10.48
N ASP A 23 14.89 -3.03 -10.41
CA ASP A 23 13.59 -3.68 -10.24
C ASP A 23 13.09 -3.41 -8.82
N PHE A 24 11.82 -3.00 -8.69
CA PHE A 24 11.21 -2.70 -7.40
C PHE A 24 11.22 -3.91 -6.49
N GLN A 25 11.45 -3.70 -5.18
CA GLN A 25 11.20 -4.75 -4.21
C GLN A 25 9.72 -5.15 -4.24
N PRO A 26 9.35 -6.41 -3.93
CA PRO A 26 7.96 -6.86 -3.96
C PRO A 26 6.99 -5.96 -3.17
N ILE A 27 7.44 -5.44 -2.02
CA ILE A 27 6.65 -4.52 -1.20
C ILE A 27 6.41 -3.16 -1.88
N GLU A 28 7.39 -2.65 -2.63
CA GLU A 28 7.25 -1.40 -3.38
C GLU A 28 6.32 -1.61 -4.58
N LYS A 29 6.40 -2.76 -5.26
CA LYS A 29 5.43 -3.15 -6.30
C LYS A 29 4.02 -3.20 -5.74
N ALA A 30 3.81 -3.81 -4.57
CA ALA A 30 2.51 -3.86 -3.91
C ALA A 30 1.98 -2.45 -3.59
N ARG A 31 2.85 -1.55 -3.10
CA ARG A 31 2.48 -0.15 -2.82
C ARG A 31 2.16 0.64 -4.09
N LEU A 32 2.88 0.39 -5.19
CA LEU A 32 2.60 1.02 -6.48
C LEU A 32 1.25 0.60 -7.07
N ARG A 33 0.86 -0.68 -6.94
CA ARG A 33 -0.42 -1.20 -7.43
C ARG A 33 -1.63 -0.40 -6.94
N VAL A 34 -1.56 0.14 -5.72
CA VAL A 34 -2.62 1.00 -5.14
C VAL A 34 -2.86 2.27 -5.98
N PHE A 35 -1.89 2.71 -6.77
CA PHE A 35 -1.97 3.92 -7.60
C PHE A 35 -2.24 3.63 -9.09
N GLU A 36 -1.98 2.41 -9.56
CA GLU A 36 -1.94 2.07 -10.99
C GLU A 36 -3.23 2.37 -11.74
N SER A 37 -4.39 2.13 -11.12
CA SER A 37 -5.70 2.36 -11.74
C SER A 37 -6.05 3.84 -11.93
N LEU A 38 -5.42 4.73 -11.15
CA LEU A 38 -5.70 6.17 -11.15
C LEU A 38 -4.64 6.98 -11.92
N TYR A 39 -3.40 6.52 -11.93
CA TYR A 39 -2.24 7.30 -12.42
C TYR A 39 -1.40 6.57 -13.46
N SER A 40 -1.99 5.67 -14.26
CA SER A 40 -1.27 4.85 -15.24
C SER A 40 -0.29 5.62 -16.16
N LYS A 41 -0.64 6.85 -16.56
CA LYS A 41 0.23 7.74 -17.36
C LYS A 41 1.42 8.30 -16.59
N ASP A 42 1.25 8.55 -15.29
CA ASP A 42 2.29 9.04 -14.40
C ASP A 42 3.17 7.89 -13.88
N LEU A 43 2.85 6.64 -14.23
CA LEU A 43 3.51 5.41 -13.81
C LEU A 43 4.01 4.57 -15.00
N ASP A 44 4.14 5.16 -16.19
CA ASP A 44 4.49 4.45 -17.44
C ASP A 44 5.97 4.05 -17.56
N THR A 45 6.85 4.59 -16.71
CA THR A 45 8.29 4.27 -16.68
C THR A 45 8.76 4.04 -15.26
N ILE A 46 9.80 3.22 -15.08
CA ILE A 46 10.39 2.93 -13.76
C ILE A 46 10.80 4.22 -13.03
N ALA A 47 11.46 5.15 -13.73
CA ALA A 47 11.91 6.42 -13.15
C ALA A 47 10.74 7.26 -12.62
N LYS A 48 9.62 7.32 -13.37
CA LYS A 48 8.41 8.01 -12.92
C LYS A 48 7.72 7.28 -11.77
N GLN A 49 7.64 5.95 -11.81
CA GLN A 49 7.10 5.14 -10.71
C GLN A 49 7.86 5.40 -9.39
N GLN A 50 9.20 5.40 -9.44
CA GLN A 50 10.04 5.65 -8.27
C GLN A 50 9.82 7.06 -7.71
N LYS A 51 9.81 8.07 -8.60
CA LYS A 51 9.52 9.44 -8.21
C LYS A 51 8.12 9.58 -7.62
N PHE A 52 7.12 8.99 -8.25
CA PHE A 52 5.74 9.04 -7.81
C PHE A 52 5.58 8.41 -6.42
N LEU A 53 6.14 7.21 -6.21
CA LEU A 53 6.10 6.54 -4.92
C LEU A 53 6.80 7.36 -3.84
N LYS A 54 7.97 7.94 -4.15
CA LYS A 54 8.70 8.82 -3.22
C LYS A 54 7.88 10.06 -2.81
N ASP A 55 7.13 10.64 -3.75
CA ASP A 55 6.38 11.88 -3.52
C ASP A 55 5.03 11.62 -2.84
N ASN A 56 4.43 10.43 -3.02
CA ASN A 56 3.04 10.15 -2.61
C ASN A 56 2.89 9.03 -1.59
N PHE A 57 3.95 8.30 -1.25
CA PHE A 57 3.93 7.26 -0.23
C PHE A 57 4.93 7.54 0.89
N LYS A 58 4.51 7.28 2.13
CA LYS A 58 5.38 7.32 3.30
C LYS A 58 5.03 6.18 4.25
N GLN A 59 6.06 5.45 4.68
CA GLN A 59 5.93 4.54 5.81
C GLN A 59 6.14 5.31 7.12
N ALA A 60 5.18 5.20 8.03
CA ALA A 60 5.30 5.61 9.43
C ALA A 60 5.38 4.37 10.32
N GLN A 61 5.68 4.57 11.60
CA GLN A 61 5.99 3.48 12.54
C GLN A 61 4.91 2.38 12.60
N GLU A 62 3.64 2.76 12.49
CA GLU A 62 2.50 1.83 12.53
C GLU A 62 1.63 1.86 11.28
N ASN A 63 1.88 2.78 10.35
CA ASN A 63 0.97 3.03 9.24
C ASN A 63 1.71 3.25 7.92
N ASP A 64 1.18 2.65 6.86
CA ASP A 64 1.51 3.01 5.49
C ASP A 64 0.60 4.17 5.06
N ILE A 65 1.18 5.27 4.57
CA ILE A 65 0.46 6.51 4.25
C ILE A 65 0.53 6.75 2.74
N TYR A 66 -0.63 6.74 2.09
CA TYR A 66 -0.81 7.03 0.67
C TYR A 66 -1.45 8.40 0.50
N THR A 67 -0.90 9.20 -0.40
CA THR A 67 -1.45 10.50 -0.81
C THR A 67 -1.96 10.38 -2.23
N PHE A 68 -3.24 10.67 -2.46
CA PHE A 68 -3.88 10.64 -3.77
C PHE A 68 -4.20 12.06 -4.22
N PRO A 69 -3.37 12.69 -5.08
CA PRO A 69 -3.62 14.03 -5.59
C PRO A 69 -4.88 14.11 -6.45
N LYS A 70 -5.76 15.08 -6.18
CA LYS A 70 -6.96 15.39 -6.98
C LYS A 70 -7.95 14.22 -7.11
N VAL A 71 -8.01 13.36 -6.09
CA VAL A 71 -8.86 12.16 -6.08
C VAL A 71 -9.79 12.20 -4.87
N SER A 72 -11.04 11.77 -5.06
CA SER A 72 -12.05 11.64 -4.00
C SER A 72 -11.77 10.42 -3.11
N ILE A 73 -12.37 10.39 -1.91
CA ILE A 73 -12.31 9.23 -1.01
C ILE A 73 -12.80 7.96 -1.71
N GLU A 74 -13.90 8.05 -2.46
CA GLU A 74 -14.48 6.91 -3.18
C GLU A 74 -13.49 6.31 -4.18
N ASN A 75 -12.86 7.15 -5.01
CA ASN A 75 -11.90 6.68 -6.00
C ASN A 75 -10.61 6.15 -5.34
N ALA A 76 -10.16 6.76 -4.24
CA ALA A 76 -9.02 6.26 -3.47
C ALA A 76 -9.32 4.89 -2.84
N TYR A 77 -10.53 4.71 -2.29
CA TYR A 77 -10.99 3.42 -1.77
C TYR A 77 -11.05 2.36 -2.88
N ASN A 78 -11.66 2.68 -4.02
CA ASN A 78 -11.77 1.76 -5.15
C ASN A 78 -10.39 1.34 -5.68
N ALA A 79 -9.43 2.26 -5.73
CA ALA A 79 -8.06 1.95 -6.13
C ALA A 79 -7.36 1.02 -5.13
N TYR A 80 -7.53 1.27 -3.83
CA TYR A 80 -7.03 0.38 -2.78
C TYR A 80 -7.66 -1.01 -2.85
N ALA A 81 -8.98 -1.08 -2.94
CA ALA A 81 -9.75 -2.32 -3.03
C ALA A 81 -9.39 -3.17 -4.25
N LEU A 82 -9.09 -2.53 -5.39
CA LEU A 82 -8.65 -3.22 -6.60
C LEU A 82 -7.24 -3.81 -6.43
N ALA A 83 -6.35 -3.11 -5.73
CA ALA A 83 -4.98 -3.54 -5.50
C ALA A 83 -4.85 -4.59 -4.39
N ASN A 84 -5.82 -4.65 -3.47
CA ASN A 84 -5.84 -5.59 -2.35
C ASN A 84 -6.49 -6.92 -2.75
N GLU A 85 -5.92 -8.03 -2.29
CA GLU A 85 -6.42 -9.38 -2.60
C GLU A 85 -7.64 -9.77 -1.74
N ASP A 86 -7.92 -9.05 -0.65
CA ASP A 86 -9.04 -9.33 0.23
C ASP A 86 -10.39 -8.95 -0.42
N GLU A 87 -11.16 -9.98 -0.77
CA GLU A 87 -12.51 -9.87 -1.32
C GLU A 87 -13.47 -9.01 -0.49
N MET A 88 -13.21 -8.82 0.81
CA MET A 88 -14.04 -7.95 1.64
C MET A 88 -14.00 -6.49 1.19
N PHE A 89 -12.87 -6.02 0.64
CA PHE A 89 -12.74 -4.67 0.11
C PHE A 89 -13.35 -4.48 -1.28
N LYS A 90 -13.61 -5.55 -2.04
CA LYS A 90 -14.16 -5.45 -3.42
C LYS A 90 -15.64 -5.06 -3.47
N ARG A 91 -16.24 -4.75 -2.33
CA ARG A 91 -17.61 -4.26 -2.23
C ARG A 91 -17.66 -2.78 -2.61
N GLU A 92 -18.76 -2.40 -3.26
CA GLU A 92 -19.10 -1.00 -3.49
C GLU A 92 -19.12 -0.23 -2.16
N LEU A 93 -18.56 0.98 -2.18
CA LEU A 93 -18.48 1.81 -1.00
C LEU A 93 -19.88 2.30 -0.59
N PRO A 94 -20.41 1.94 0.59
CA PRO A 94 -21.73 2.38 1.01
C PRO A 94 -21.73 3.88 1.31
N SER A 95 -22.81 4.58 0.94
CA SER A 95 -23.01 6.02 1.20
C SER A 95 -23.29 6.36 2.68
N THR A 96 -23.55 5.35 3.51
CA THR A 96 -23.83 5.49 4.94
C THR A 96 -23.02 4.48 5.74
N ASN A 97 -23.00 4.64 7.06
CA ASN A 97 -22.37 3.67 7.96
C ASN A 97 -22.98 2.28 7.75
N LYS A 98 -22.11 1.28 7.61
CA LYS A 98 -22.53 -0.09 7.27
C LYS A 98 -21.54 -1.10 7.81
N ALA A 99 -22.03 -2.29 8.12
CA ALA A 99 -21.21 -3.45 8.43
C ALA A 99 -21.67 -4.63 7.59
N PHE A 100 -20.72 -5.47 7.16
CA PHE A 100 -20.98 -6.72 6.47
C PHE A 100 -20.20 -7.84 7.13
N LYS A 101 -20.81 -9.02 7.18
CA LYS A 101 -20.23 -10.26 7.70
C LYS A 101 -20.19 -11.29 6.58
N LYS A 102 -19.12 -12.07 6.51
CA LYS A 102 -18.98 -13.26 5.65
C LYS A 102 -18.50 -14.41 6.53
N GLU A 103 -19.28 -15.48 6.59
CA GLU A 103 -18.93 -16.69 7.33
C GLU A 103 -18.43 -17.77 6.35
N SER A 104 -17.40 -18.52 6.74
CA SER A 104 -16.99 -19.73 6.02
C SER A 104 -17.94 -20.88 6.29
N LEU A 105 -18.00 -21.84 5.36
CA LEU A 105 -18.88 -23.02 5.47
C LEU A 105 -18.58 -23.91 6.69
N ASP A 106 -17.38 -23.85 7.23
CA ASP A 106 -16.96 -24.59 8.42
C ASP A 106 -17.20 -23.82 9.73
N ASN A 107 -17.82 -22.63 9.68
CA ASN A 107 -18.13 -21.71 10.79
C ASN A 107 -16.93 -21.30 11.67
N LYS A 108 -15.71 -21.65 11.29
CA LYS A 108 -14.51 -21.32 12.06
C LYS A 108 -13.92 -19.99 11.64
N ASN A 109 -14.10 -19.58 10.39
CA ASN A 109 -13.53 -18.34 9.89
C ASN A 109 -14.64 -17.34 9.57
N THR A 110 -14.57 -16.16 10.17
CA THR A 110 -15.51 -15.07 9.90
C THR A 110 -14.73 -13.85 9.45
N SER A 111 -15.18 -13.22 8.37
CA SER A 111 -14.68 -11.90 7.97
C SER A 111 -15.75 -10.85 8.23
N LEU A 112 -15.35 -9.74 8.83
CA LEU A 112 -16.19 -8.58 9.07
C LEU A 112 -15.57 -7.37 8.39
N ILE A 113 -16.37 -6.54 7.75
CA ILE A 113 -15.94 -5.23 7.28
C ILE A 113 -16.94 -4.17 7.74
N THR A 114 -16.42 -3.06 8.24
CA THR A 114 -17.21 -1.92 8.68
C THR A 114 -16.79 -0.66 7.93
N TYR A 115 -17.77 0.20 7.66
CA TYR A 115 -17.60 1.49 7.01
C TYR A 115 -18.20 2.54 7.94
N VAL A 116 -17.38 3.48 8.39
CA VAL A 116 -17.80 4.55 9.31
C VAL A 116 -17.42 5.89 8.70
N TRP A 117 -18.42 6.61 8.22
CA TRP A 117 -18.31 7.99 7.78
C TRP A 117 -18.29 8.94 8.98
N GLY A 118 -17.43 9.96 8.91
CA GLY A 118 -17.40 11.05 9.88
C GLY A 118 -18.68 11.91 9.81
N LYS A 119 -18.88 12.78 10.81
CA LYS A 119 -20.09 13.62 10.97
C LYS A 119 -20.50 14.44 9.74
N ASP A 120 -19.56 14.76 8.85
CA ASP A 120 -19.79 15.55 7.63
C ASP A 120 -19.58 14.74 6.33
N SER A 121 -19.48 13.40 6.41
CA SER A 121 -19.10 12.51 5.30
C SER A 121 -17.80 12.89 4.59
N LYS A 122 -16.96 13.70 5.24
CA LYS A 122 -15.67 14.15 4.70
C LYS A 122 -14.54 13.17 4.98
N SER A 123 -14.70 12.27 5.94
CA SER A 123 -13.72 11.24 6.29
C SER A 123 -14.41 9.89 6.37
N LEU A 124 -13.64 8.82 6.13
CA LEU A 124 -14.12 7.45 6.16
C LEU A 124 -13.10 6.58 6.86
N VAL A 125 -13.56 5.78 7.82
CA VAL A 125 -12.77 4.68 8.39
C VAL A 125 -13.37 3.37 7.94
N VAL A 126 -12.58 2.55 7.24
CA VAL A 126 -12.93 1.18 6.90
C VAL A 126 -12.13 0.25 7.81
N THR A 127 -12.78 -0.71 8.45
CA THR A 127 -12.07 -1.74 9.25
C THR A 127 -12.47 -3.12 8.78
N SER A 128 -11.50 -3.89 8.31
CA SER A 128 -11.63 -5.31 8.00
C SER A 128 -11.05 -6.15 9.14
N LEU A 129 -11.79 -7.17 9.58
CA LEU A 129 -11.38 -8.13 10.59
C LEU A 129 -11.50 -9.54 10.03
N LYS A 130 -10.51 -10.39 10.26
CA LYS A 130 -10.63 -11.85 10.12
C LYS A 130 -10.60 -12.47 11.50
N LEU A 131 -11.61 -13.28 11.79
CA LEU A 131 -11.79 -13.99 13.04
C LEU A 131 -11.61 -15.49 12.82
N LYS A 132 -11.05 -16.16 13.82
CA LYS A 132 -11.04 -17.62 13.96
C LYS A 132 -11.79 -17.99 15.24
N GLY A 133 -13.04 -18.42 15.11
CA GLY A 133 -13.98 -18.48 16.23
C GLY A 133 -14.25 -17.08 16.78
N GLU A 134 -13.94 -16.86 18.05
CA GLU A 134 -14.07 -15.55 18.72
C GLU A 134 -12.78 -14.71 18.70
N GLU A 135 -11.67 -15.28 18.24
CA GLU A 135 -10.36 -14.61 18.25
C GLU A 135 -10.17 -13.74 17.00
N ILE A 136 -9.69 -12.51 17.18
CA ILE A 136 -9.25 -11.65 16.08
C ILE A 136 -7.89 -12.14 15.59
N CYS A 137 -7.82 -12.58 14.34
CA CYS A 137 -6.57 -13.02 13.72
C CYS A 137 -5.88 -11.93 12.91
N THR A 138 -6.65 -11.15 12.16
CA THR A 138 -6.13 -9.98 11.46
C THR A 138 -7.08 -8.81 11.60
N LYS A 139 -6.50 -7.61 11.65
CA LYS A 139 -7.22 -6.35 11.59
C LYS A 139 -6.51 -5.44 10.62
N GLU A 140 -7.28 -4.88 9.70
CA GLU A 140 -6.81 -3.88 8.75
C GLU A 140 -7.72 -2.66 8.83
N THR A 141 -7.13 -1.48 9.02
CA THR A 141 -7.85 -0.21 9.12
C THR A 141 -7.38 0.74 8.02
N LEU A 142 -8.34 1.29 7.29
CA LEU A 142 -8.14 2.30 6.25
C LEU A 142 -8.78 3.61 6.73
N ASP A 143 -7.96 4.60 7.07
CA ASP A 143 -8.41 5.93 7.49
C ASP A 143 -8.21 6.93 6.35
N PHE A 144 -9.33 7.32 5.73
CA PHE A 144 -9.40 8.26 4.63
C PHE A 144 -9.76 9.66 5.14
N SER A 145 -8.95 10.65 4.78
CA SER A 145 -9.20 12.06 5.11
C SER A 145 -8.77 13.00 3.99
N PRO A 146 -9.45 14.14 3.80
CA PRO A 146 -9.08 15.13 2.81
C PRO A 146 -7.97 16.02 3.36
N LYS A 147 -6.99 16.35 2.51
CA LYS A 147 -5.92 17.31 2.83
C LYS A 147 -5.65 18.19 1.63
N GLY A 148 -6.15 19.42 1.67
CA GLY A 148 -6.06 20.34 0.54
C GLY A 148 -6.79 19.75 -0.67
N ASN A 149 -6.09 19.57 -1.78
CA ASN A 149 -6.61 18.98 -3.01
C ASN A 149 -6.34 17.46 -3.13
N ALA A 150 -5.97 16.79 -2.05
CA ALA A 150 -5.63 15.37 -2.04
C ALA A 150 -6.49 14.60 -1.04
N THR A 151 -6.62 13.29 -1.27
CA THR A 151 -7.10 12.33 -0.27
C THR A 151 -5.90 11.62 0.35
N ILE A 152 -5.87 11.54 1.67
CA ILE A 152 -4.88 10.77 2.43
C ILE A 152 -5.54 9.49 2.89
N LEU A 153 -4.89 8.35 2.62
CA LEU A 153 -5.22 7.05 3.19
C LEU A 153 -4.08 6.65 4.14
N LYS A 154 -4.43 6.35 5.39
CA LYS A 154 -3.52 5.65 6.31
C LYS A 154 -3.99 4.21 6.45
N VAL A 155 -3.09 3.27 6.19
CA VAL A 155 -3.32 1.84 6.31
C VAL A 155 -2.60 1.33 7.54
N ASN A 156 -3.34 0.72 8.45
CA ASN A 156 -2.81 0.01 9.61
C ASN A 156 -3.15 -1.47 9.47
N TYR A 157 -2.16 -2.35 9.51
CA TYR A 157 -2.35 -3.79 9.49
C TYR A 157 -1.77 -4.42 10.75
N GLN A 158 -2.58 -5.27 11.40
CA GLN A 158 -2.23 -5.99 12.61
C GLN A 158 -2.57 -7.46 12.43
N GLN A 159 -1.62 -8.34 12.75
CA GLN A 159 -1.79 -9.79 12.73
C GLN A 159 -1.49 -10.35 14.12
N TYR A 160 -2.43 -11.14 14.63
CA TYR A 160 -2.40 -11.69 15.99
C TYR A 160 -2.29 -13.21 15.98
N CYS A 161 -2.94 -13.86 15.02
CA CYS A 161 -2.80 -15.29 14.82
C CYS A 161 -1.61 -15.56 13.89
N PHE A 162 -0.72 -16.44 14.32
CA PHE A 162 0.32 -17.02 13.50
C PHE A 162 0.01 -18.50 13.39
N ASP A 163 -0.25 -18.99 12.19
CA ASP A 163 -0.37 -20.43 11.98
C ASP A 163 0.96 -21.07 12.40
N LYS A 164 0.87 -22.12 13.22
CA LYS A 164 2.01 -22.96 13.61
C LYS A 164 2.30 -23.99 12.53
#